data_AF-A0A7J2NEJ5-F1
#
_entry.id   AF-A0A7J2NEJ5-F1
#
_cell.length_a   1.000
_cell.length_b   1.000
_cell.length_c   1.000
_cell.angle_alpha   90.00
_cell.angle_beta   90.00
_cell.angle_gamma   90.00
#
_symmetry.space_group_name_H-M   'P 1'
#
loop_
_entity.id
_entity.type
_entity.pdbx_description
1 polymer ?
#
loop_
_entity_poly.entity_id
_entity_poly.type
_entity_poly.pdbx_seq_one_letter_code
_entity_poly.pdbx_strand_id
1 'polypeptide(L)'
;MKSYLIMVLAAIAIVFVSGLIAGPLIPPEIFCTEMACFCPEKGTEALECNSCYETSTVFSIGFFRASRVCPGKEILFCDEGDITAGTIQWSKSLCAIRLFWF
;
A
#
# COMPACT_ATOMS: atom_id res chain seq x y z
N MET A 1 27.96 -22.73 28.07
CA MET A 1 26.63 -22.08 28.02
C MET A 1 26.63 -20.66 27.44
N LYS A 2 27.57 -19.77 27.81
CA LYS A 2 27.58 -18.37 27.31
C LYS A 2 27.76 -18.21 25.78
N SER A 3 28.64 -19.01 25.15
CA SER A 3 28.90 -18.88 23.70
C SER A 3 27.71 -19.29 22.82
N TYR A 4 26.89 -20.24 23.27
CA TYR A 4 25.68 -20.68 22.56
C TYR A 4 24.61 -19.59 22.57
N LEU A 5 24.41 -18.93 23.71
CA LEU A 5 23.49 -17.81 23.83
C LEU A 5 23.85 -16.67 22.86
N ILE A 6 25.14 -16.35 22.75
CA ILE A 6 25.64 -15.29 21.85
C ILE A 6 25.38 -15.66 20.39
N MET A 7 25.63 -16.91 19.97
CA MET A 7 25.35 -17.34 18.61
C MET A 7 23.86 -17.29 18.27
N VAL A 8 22.99 -17.70 19.18
CA VAL A 8 21.53 -17.65 18.96
C VAL A 8 21.06 -16.20 18.83
N LEU A 9 21.53 -15.29 19.69
CA LEU A 9 21.20 -13.87 19.60
C LEU A 9 21.70 -13.25 18.29
N ALA A 10 22.91 -13.60 17.85
CA ALA A 10 23.46 -13.13 16.59
C ALA A 10 22.62 -13.61 15.39
N ALA A 11 22.20 -14.89 15.40
CA ALA A 11 21.33 -15.43 14.36
C ALA A 11 19.98 -14.69 14.29
N ILE A 12 19.34 -14.44 15.44
CA ILE A 12 18.08 -13.67 15.51
C ILE A 12 18.29 -12.26 14.94
N ALA A 13 19.37 -11.58 15.35
CA ALA A 13 19.68 -10.24 14.86
C ALA A 13 19.87 -10.21 13.34
N ILE A 14 20.59 -11.17 12.76
CA ILE A 14 20.81 -11.26 11.31
C ILE A 14 19.49 -11.46 10.56
N VAL A 15 18.61 -12.33 11.06
CA VAL A 15 17.29 -12.55 10.43
C VAL A 15 16.43 -11.27 10.51
N PHE A 16 16.47 -10.54 11.64
CA PHE A 16 15.77 -9.26 11.76
C PHE A 16 16.32 -8.18 10.83
N VAL A 17 17.64 -8.03 10.74
CA VAL A 17 18.28 -7.03 9.88
C VAL A 17 18.02 -7.32 8.40
N SER A 18 18.15 -8.59 7.99
CA SER A 18 17.86 -8.99 6.61
C SER A 18 16.39 -8.73 6.23
N GLY A 19 15.44 -8.97 7.13
CA GLY A 19 14.03 -8.67 6.90
C GLY A 19 13.72 -7.17 6.77
N LEU A 20 14.47 -6.30 7.45
CA LEU A 20 14.37 -4.83 7.32
C LEU A 20 14.94 -4.33 5.99
N ILE A 21 16.01 -4.96 5.49
CA ILE A 21 16.62 -4.61 4.20
C ILE A 21 15.74 -5.10 3.04
N ALA A 22 15.18 -6.31 3.16
CA ALA A 22 14.39 -6.93 2.10
C ALA A 22 13.00 -6.31 1.94
N GLY A 23 12.37 -5.83 3.03
CA GLY A 23 11.00 -5.28 3.00
C GLY A 23 10.81 -4.15 1.97
N PRO A 24 11.59 -3.07 2.03
CA PRO A 24 11.46 -1.92 1.11
C PRO A 24 11.80 -2.22 -0.36
N LEU A 25 12.45 -3.35 -0.66
CA LEU A 25 12.77 -3.77 -2.04
C LEU A 25 11.56 -4.35 -2.77
N ILE A 26 10.50 -4.70 -2.04
CA ILE A 26 9.27 -5.22 -2.62
C ILE A 26 8.48 -4.03 -3.18
N PRO A 27 8.15 -4.03 -4.50
CA PRO A 27 7.40 -2.94 -5.09
C PRO A 27 6.04 -2.77 -4.43
N PRO A 28 5.53 -1.54 -4.32
CA PRO A 28 4.19 -1.30 -3.81
C PRO A 28 3.14 -1.94 -4.72
N GLU A 29 2.14 -2.55 -4.12
CA GLU A 29 0.98 -3.11 -4.82
C GLU A 29 -0.20 -2.14 -4.69
N ILE A 30 -0.88 -1.86 -5.80
CA ILE A 30 -2.05 -0.98 -5.86
C ILE A 30 -3.28 -1.84 -6.14
N PHE A 31 -4.31 -1.68 -5.31
CA PHE A 31 -5.60 -2.34 -5.47
C PHE A 31 -6.70 -1.28 -5.51
N CYS A 32 -7.58 -1.31 -6.51
CA CYS A 32 -8.75 -0.44 -6.60
C CYS A 32 -10.02 -1.28 -6.68
N THR A 33 -11.11 -0.81 -6.09
CA THR A 33 -12.45 -1.34 -6.37
C THR A 33 -12.82 -0.99 -7.80
N GLU A 34 -13.44 -1.89 -8.56
CA GLU A 34 -14.00 -1.52 -9.88
C GLU A 34 -15.48 -1.18 -9.71
N MET A 35 -15.79 0.11 -9.57
CA MET A 35 -17.14 0.64 -9.57
C MET A 35 -17.42 1.35 -10.89
N ALA A 36 -18.62 1.13 -11.43
CA ALA A 36 -19.08 1.88 -12.59
C ALA A 36 -19.47 3.30 -12.14
N CYS A 37 -18.77 4.31 -12.66
CA CYS A 37 -19.10 5.71 -12.42
C CYS A 37 -19.56 6.36 -13.71
N PHE A 38 -20.55 7.23 -13.59
CA PHE A 38 -21.14 7.92 -14.72
C PHE A 38 -20.74 9.39 -14.66
N CYS A 39 -20.21 9.90 -15.77
CA CYS A 39 -19.98 11.33 -15.93
C CYS A 39 -21.31 12.03 -16.17
N PRO A 40 -21.62 13.13 -15.46
CA PRO A 40 -22.77 13.95 -15.77
C PRO A 40 -22.57 14.61 -17.15
N GLU A 41 -23.62 14.63 -17.96
CA GLU A 41 -23.60 15.28 -19.29
C GLU A 41 -23.49 16.81 -19.21
N LYS A 42 -23.62 17.40 -18.02
CA LYS A 42 -23.57 18.85 -17.80
C LYS A 42 -22.57 19.19 -16.71
N GLY A 43 -21.59 20.01 -17.08
CA GLY A 43 -20.59 20.55 -16.17
C GLY A 43 -19.29 19.76 -16.17
N THR A 44 -18.23 20.43 -15.75
CA THR A 44 -16.92 19.81 -15.47
C THR A 44 -16.85 19.52 -13.98
N GLU A 45 -16.91 18.24 -13.61
CA GLU A 45 -16.85 17.82 -12.22
C GLU A 45 -15.76 16.76 -12.02
N ALA A 46 -15.12 16.82 -10.86
CA ALA A 46 -14.22 15.78 -10.38
C ALA A 46 -15.05 14.78 -9.56
N LEU A 47 -15.08 13.52 -9.99
CA LEU A 47 -15.86 12.44 -9.36
C LEU A 47 -14.94 11.46 -8.66
N GLU A 48 -15.18 11.24 -7.37
CA GLU A 48 -14.59 10.14 -6.63
C GLU A 48 -15.29 8.84 -7.04
N CYS A 49 -14.59 8.01 -7.80
CA CYS A 49 -15.16 6.82 -8.38
C CYS A 49 -14.82 5.57 -7.58
N ASN A 50 -13.53 5.23 -7.56
CA ASN A 50 -13.05 4.00 -6.97
C ASN A 50 -12.32 4.24 -5.66
N SER A 51 -12.43 3.28 -4.75
CA SER A 51 -11.61 3.25 -3.55
C SER A 51 -10.36 2.43 -3.83
N CYS A 52 -9.19 3.04 -3.66
CA CYS A 52 -7.91 2.42 -3.90
C CYS A 52 -7.11 2.24 -2.60
N TYR A 53 -6.17 1.30 -2.61
CA TYR A 53 -5.24 1.05 -1.52
C TYR A 53 -3.86 0.76 -2.10
N GLU A 54 -2.86 1.50 -1.63
CA GLU A 54 -1.46 1.22 -1.90
C GLU A 54 -0.87 0.46 -0.72
N THR A 55 -0.27 -0.69 -0.98
CA THR A 55 0.38 -1.53 0.02
C THR A 55 1.87 -1.58 -0.26
N SER A 56 2.67 -0.94 0.60
CA SER A 56 4.14 -0.97 0.54
C SER A 56 4.69 -1.80 1.69
N THR A 57 5.60 -2.74 1.40
CA THR A 57 6.19 -3.56 2.47
C THR A 57 7.24 -2.75 3.22
N VAL A 58 7.11 -2.66 4.55
CA VAL A 58 8.07 -1.98 5.43
C VAL A 58 9.10 -2.99 5.97
N PHE A 59 8.63 -4.20 6.28
CA PHE A 59 9.43 -5.24 6.88
C PHE A 59 8.83 -6.61 6.57
N SER A 60 9.66 -7.61 6.28
CA SER A 60 9.21 -8.99 6.09
C SER A 60 10.20 -9.96 6.71
N ILE A 61 9.71 -10.84 7.58
CA ILE A 61 10.49 -11.87 8.25
C ILE A 61 9.69 -13.18 8.31
N GLY A 62 10.16 -14.22 7.62
CA GLY A 62 9.45 -15.49 7.54
C GLY A 62 7.99 -15.30 7.08
N PHE A 63 7.03 -15.68 7.93
CA PHE A 63 5.59 -15.56 7.67
C PHE A 63 4.97 -14.21 8.08
N PHE A 64 5.75 -13.34 8.73
CA PHE A 64 5.29 -12.01 9.15
C PHE A 64 5.66 -10.97 8.11
N ARG A 65 4.67 -10.18 7.68
CA ARG A 65 4.87 -9.04 6.79
C ARG A 65 4.23 -7.81 7.43
N ALA A 66 5.02 -6.78 7.71
CA ALA A 66 4.50 -5.47 8.06
C ALA A 66 4.46 -4.61 6.79
N SER A 67 3.26 -4.21 6.39
CA SER A 67 3.06 -3.35 5.23
C SER A 67 2.38 -2.06 5.64
N ARG A 68 2.82 -0.95 5.07
CA ARG A 68 2.11 0.33 5.12
C ARG A 68 1.02 0.28 4.07
N VAL A 69 -0.22 0.40 4.52
CA VAL A 69 -1.41 0.46 3.68
C VAL A 69 -1.91 1.89 3.69
N CYS A 70 -1.94 2.53 2.52
CA CYS A 70 -2.42 3.88 2.32
C CYS A 70 -3.73 3.86 1.54
N PRO A 71 -4.85 4.34 2.11
CA PRO A 71 -6.08 4.47 1.35
C PRO A 71 -5.97 5.65 0.36
N GLY A 72 -6.59 5.48 -0.80
CA GLY A 72 -6.69 6.48 -1.84
C GLY A 72 -8.07 6.45 -2.49
N LYS A 73 -8.35 7.50 -3.26
CA LYS A 73 -9.54 7.59 -4.10
C LYS A 73 -9.11 7.85 -5.53
N GLU A 74 -9.69 7.12 -6.46
CA GLU A 74 -9.58 7.45 -7.87
C GLU A 74 -10.54 8.60 -8.17
N ILE A 75 -9.98 9.67 -8.70
CA ILE A 75 -10.70 10.86 -9.12
C ILE A 75 -10.71 10.88 -10.64
N LEU A 76 -11.90 10.83 -11.21
CA LEU A 76 -12.13 10.96 -12.64
C LEU A 76 -12.55 12.41 -12.92
N PHE A 77 -11.97 13.00 -13.95
CA PHE A 77 -12.35 14.31 -14.46
C PHE A 77 -13.24 14.10 -15.67
N CYS A 78 -14.45 14.63 -15.59
CA CYS A 78 -15.44 14.54 -16.64
C CYS A 78 -15.56 15.87 -17.38
N ASP A 79 -15.81 15.80 -18.68
CA ASP A 79 -16.22 16.92 -19.51
C ASP A 79 -17.33 16.47 -20.47
N GLU A 80 -18.47 17.15 -20.44
CA GLU A 80 -19.65 16.88 -21.28
C GLU A 80 -20.04 15.39 -21.42
N GLY A 81 -20.00 14.63 -20.31
CA GLY A 81 -20.37 13.21 -20.30
C GLY A 81 -19.25 12.23 -20.65
N ASP A 82 -18.03 12.71 -20.94
CA ASP A 82 -16.87 11.86 -21.24
C ASP A 82 -15.76 11.99 -20.18
N ILE A 83 -14.97 10.93 -19.99
CA ILE A 83 -13.84 10.89 -19.04
C ILE A 83 -12.61 11.45 -19.76
N THR A 84 -12.12 12.59 -19.28
CA THR A 84 -10.94 13.25 -19.89
C THR A 84 -9.63 12.87 -19.22
N ALA A 85 -9.65 12.60 -17.90
CA ALA A 85 -8.47 12.20 -17.14
C ALA A 85 -8.84 11.42 -15.88
N GLY A 86 -7.93 10.55 -15.43
CA GLY A 86 -8.02 9.85 -14.15
C GLY A 86 -6.74 10.02 -13.33
N THR A 87 -6.88 10.26 -12.03
CA THR A 87 -5.76 10.32 -11.10
C THR A 87 -6.12 9.65 -9.78
N ILE A 88 -5.13 9.10 -9.07
CA ILE A 88 -5.33 8.55 -7.74
C ILE A 88 -4.82 9.54 -6.70
N GLN A 89 -5.71 9.99 -5.82
CA GLN A 89 -5.36 10.84 -4.70
C GLN A 89 -5.18 10.00 -3.43
N TRP A 90 -3.93 9.88 -2.98
CA TRP A 90 -3.56 9.14 -1.78
C TRP A 90 -3.78 9.97 -0.51
N SER A 91 -4.47 9.41 0.47
CA SER A 91 -4.63 10.02 1.79
C SER A 91 -3.47 9.62 2.69
N LYS A 92 -2.33 10.32 2.54
CA LYS A 92 -1.09 10.04 3.29
C LYS A 92 -1.27 10.11 4.82
N SER A 93 -2.19 10.95 5.31
CA SER A 93 -2.52 11.08 6.73
C SER A 93 -3.25 9.87 7.30
N LEU A 94 -3.87 9.05 6.45
CA LEU A 94 -4.61 7.84 6.82
C LEU A 94 -3.82 6.54 6.58
N CYS A 95 -2.54 6.64 6.21
CA CYS A 95 -1.70 5.46 6.06
C CYS A 95 -1.50 4.76 7.41
N ALA A 96 -1.72 3.45 7.44
CA ALA A 96 -1.54 2.63 8.63
C ALA A 96 -0.58 1.48 8.36
N ILE A 97 0.24 1.12 9.35
CA ILE A 97 1.06 -0.10 9.28
C ILE A 97 0.18 -1.26 9.74
N ARG A 98 0.03 -2.26 8.87
CA ARG A 98 -0.68 -3.51 9.16
C ARG A 98 0.29 -4.67 9.15
N LEU A 99 0.14 -5.53 10.16
CA LEU A 99 0.82 -6.82 10.24
C LEU A 99 -0.06 -7.87 9.57
N PHE A 100 0.50 -8.51 8.56
CA PHE A 100 -0.08 -9.66 7.89
C PHE A 100 0.67 -10.91 8.34
N TRP A 101 -0.10 -11.96 8.65
CA TRP A 101 0.40 -13.32 8.78
C TRP A 101 -0.15 -14.13 7.60
N PHE A 102 0.66 -15.02 7.03
CA PHE A 102 0.22 -16.00 6.02
C PHE A 102 -0.04 -17.36 6.66
#